data_AF-A0A0C9VI13-F1
#
_entry.id   AF-A0A0C9VI13-F1
#
_cell.length_a   1.000
_cell.length_b   1.000
_cell.length_c   1.000
_cell.angle_alpha   90.00
_cell.angle_beta   90.00
_cell.angle_gamma   90.00
#
_symmetry.space_group_name_H-M   'P 1'
#
loop_
_entity.id
_entity.type
_entity.pdbx_description
1 polymer ?
#
loop_
_entity_poly.entity_id
_entity_poly.type
_entity_poly.pdbx_seq_one_letter_code
_entity_poly.pdbx_strand_id
1 'polypeptide(L)'
;MSSAGEKQYYALALVQKLMDHLPSDMRVGLLYDIGCQLERSCRKWNFFDEAVLSRFEFAISVFHAYGHQWPCQVIYHPRKREGFGLLDGKGCERLWSSLKPLIAPLRVSGVHDHPLSLFSDLPFPPVSSTPVCPRSSSPPSGCQVINRFRPLAPTPMEALSGTQESC
;
A
#
# COMPACT_ATOMS: atom_id res chain seq x y z
N MET A 1 -5.62 -2.81 -30.81
CA MET A 1 -5.02 -3.52 -29.65
C MET A 1 -5.86 -3.26 -28.40
N SER A 2 -6.93 -4.02 -28.17
CA SER A 2 -7.78 -3.90 -26.99
C SER A 2 -7.71 -5.17 -26.16
N SER A 3 -6.55 -5.43 -25.56
CA SER A 3 -6.48 -6.42 -24.49
C SER A 3 -7.13 -5.80 -23.25
N ALA A 4 -8.33 -6.27 -22.94
CA ALA A 4 -9.03 -5.99 -21.70
C ALA A 4 -8.34 -6.75 -20.56
N GLY A 5 -8.10 -6.07 -19.43
CA GLY A 5 -7.46 -6.65 -18.26
C GLY A 5 -6.70 -5.62 -17.43
N GLU A 6 -6.57 -5.89 -16.13
CA GLU A 6 -5.69 -5.13 -15.24
C GLU A 6 -4.24 -5.48 -15.58
N LYS A 7 -3.61 -4.61 -16.37
CA LYS A 7 -2.23 -4.80 -16.79
C LYS A 7 -1.27 -4.15 -15.81
N GLN A 8 -0.15 -4.83 -15.57
CA GLN A 8 0.88 -4.37 -14.64
C GLN A 8 1.37 -2.94 -14.91
N TYR A 9 1.42 -2.50 -16.18
CA TYR A 9 1.90 -1.15 -16.51
C TYR A 9 1.01 -0.03 -15.94
N TYR A 10 -0.27 -0.28 -15.67
CA TYR A 10 -1.12 0.73 -15.02
C TYR A 10 -0.65 0.99 -13.59
N ALA A 11 -0.38 -0.07 -12.83
CA ALA A 11 0.16 0.05 -11.48
C ALA A 11 1.53 0.75 -11.49
N LEU A 12 2.42 0.38 -12.41
CA LEU A 12 3.74 1.02 -12.55
C LEU A 12 3.63 2.52 -12.86
N ALA A 13 2.77 2.91 -13.79
CA ALA A 13 2.58 4.32 -14.14
C ALA A 13 2.04 5.15 -12.96
N LEU A 14 1.10 4.60 -12.19
CA LEU A 14 0.56 5.25 -11.00
C LEU A 14 1.62 5.39 -9.90
N VAL A 15 2.41 4.34 -9.66
CA VAL A 15 3.50 4.35 -8.69
C VAL A 15 4.57 5.37 -9.09
N GLN A 16 4.99 5.39 -10.36
CA GLN A 16 5.94 6.39 -10.86
C GLN A 16 5.41 7.81 -10.61
N LYS A 17 4.16 8.07 -11.01
CA LYS A 17 3.55 9.38 -10.86
C LYS A 17 3.46 9.80 -9.39
N LEU A 18 3.16 8.86 -8.50
CA LEU A 18 3.16 9.12 -7.06
C LEU A 18 4.57 9.52 -6.59
N MET A 19 5.62 8.79 -6.99
CA MET A 19 6.98 9.09 -6.56
C MET A 19 7.50 10.45 -7.03
N ASP A 20 7.08 10.93 -8.20
CA ASP A 20 7.42 12.27 -8.70
C ASP A 20 6.93 13.40 -7.77
N HIS A 21 5.91 13.12 -6.95
CA HIS A 21 5.29 14.07 -6.03
C HIS A 21 5.69 13.86 -4.56
N LEU A 22 6.50 12.85 -4.27
CA LEU A 22 6.95 12.53 -2.92
C LEU A 22 8.40 13.00 -2.69
N PRO A 23 8.75 13.46 -1.48
CA PRO A 23 10.11 13.88 -1.19
C PRO A 23 11.07 12.69 -1.27
N SER A 24 12.34 12.95 -1.60
CA SER A 24 13.32 11.91 -1.97
C SER A 24 13.73 10.97 -0.83
N ASP A 25 13.53 11.40 0.42
CA ASP A 25 13.89 10.70 1.65
C ASP A 25 12.76 9.83 2.21
N MET A 26 11.55 9.94 1.67
CA MET A 26 10.39 9.21 2.20
C MET A 26 10.37 7.74 1.75
N ARG A 27 10.24 6.82 2.70
CA ARG A 27 9.96 5.39 2.43
C ARG A 27 8.47 5.18 2.16
N VAL A 28 8.16 4.30 1.21
CA VAL A 28 6.79 4.05 0.76
C VAL A 28 6.46 2.57 0.86
N GLY A 29 5.44 2.24 1.65
CA GLY A 29 4.88 0.89 1.70
C GLY A 29 3.83 0.69 0.61
N LEU A 30 4.04 -0.28 -0.28
CA LEU A 30 3.13 -0.61 -1.37
C LEU A 30 2.41 -1.93 -1.09
N LEU A 31 1.10 -1.85 -0.83
CA LEU A 31 0.21 -3.00 -0.73
C LEU A 31 -0.47 -3.26 -2.07
N TYR A 32 -0.15 -4.39 -2.69
CA TYR A 32 -0.75 -4.79 -3.97
C TYR A 32 -1.00 -6.30 -3.99
N ASP A 33 -2.09 -6.73 -4.61
CA ASP A 33 -2.54 -8.13 -4.56
C ASP A 33 -1.52 -9.10 -5.17
N ILE A 34 -0.73 -8.62 -6.12
CA ILE A 34 0.42 -9.32 -6.72
C ILE A 34 1.75 -8.62 -6.43
N GLY A 35 1.87 -7.99 -5.25
CA GLY A 35 3.05 -7.22 -4.85
C GLY A 35 4.38 -7.96 -4.98
N CYS A 36 4.40 -9.26 -4.70
CA CYS A 36 5.60 -10.10 -4.88
C CYS A 36 6.02 -10.24 -6.35
N GLN A 37 5.06 -10.35 -7.27
CA GLN A 37 5.33 -10.40 -8.71
C GLN A 37 5.74 -9.02 -9.22
N LEU A 38 5.12 -7.96 -8.69
CA LEU A 38 5.47 -6.59 -9.01
C LEU A 38 6.92 -6.27 -8.65
N GLU A 39 7.34 -6.56 -7.42
CA GLU A 39 8.74 -6.36 -6.98
C GLU A 39 9.70 -7.14 -7.88
N ARG A 40 9.41 -8.43 -8.11
CA ARG A 40 10.23 -9.28 -8.98
C ARG A 40 10.38 -8.70 -10.38
N SER A 41 9.30 -8.22 -10.98
CA SER A 41 9.32 -7.61 -12.30
C SER A 41 10.10 -6.29 -12.31
N CYS A 42 9.97 -5.46 -11.27
CA CYS A 42 10.73 -4.21 -11.15
C CYS A 42 12.24 -4.47 -11.15
N ARG A 43 12.69 -5.45 -10.35
CA ARG A 43 14.11 -5.86 -10.28
C ARG A 43 14.60 -6.53 -11.55
N LYS A 44 13.78 -7.35 -12.19
CA LYS A 44 14.17 -8.11 -13.38
C LYS A 44 14.32 -7.20 -14.61
N TRP A 45 13.44 -6.22 -14.75
CA TRP A 45 13.37 -5.37 -15.95
C TRP A 45 13.86 -3.95 -15.73
N ASN A 46 14.36 -3.63 -14.53
CA ASN A 46 14.82 -2.30 -14.14
C ASN A 46 13.77 -1.22 -14.43
N PHE A 47 12.53 -1.45 -13.99
CA PHE A 47 11.45 -0.47 -14.19
C PHE A 47 11.63 0.82 -13.38
N PHE A 48 12.39 0.76 -12.29
CA PHE A 48 12.76 1.89 -11.46
C PHE A 48 14.26 1.85 -11.20
N ASP A 49 14.87 3.01 -11.05
CA ASP A 49 16.26 3.12 -10.58
C ASP A 49 16.39 2.55 -9.16
N GLU A 50 17.55 1.98 -8.82
CA GLU A 50 17.79 1.41 -7.49
C GLU A 50 17.61 2.42 -6.36
N ALA A 51 17.86 3.71 -6.61
CA ALA A 51 17.60 4.79 -5.65
C ALA A 51 16.10 4.95 -5.33
N VAL A 52 15.22 4.69 -6.29
CA VAL A 52 13.77 4.72 -6.09
C VAL A 52 13.31 3.39 -5.52
N LEU A 53 13.82 2.27 -6.05
CA LEU A 53 13.41 0.93 -5.66
C LEU A 53 13.72 0.62 -4.19
N SER A 54 14.88 1.07 -3.69
CA SER A 54 15.30 0.92 -2.28
C SER A 54 14.39 1.66 -1.28
N ARG A 55 13.57 2.60 -1.76
CA ARG A 55 12.59 3.31 -0.92
C ARG A 55 11.26 2.58 -0.78
N PHE A 56 11.00 1.57 -1.61
CA PHE A 56 9.78 0.80 -1.56
C PHE A 56 9.88 -0.37 -0.58
N GLU A 57 8.81 -0.55 0.18
CA GLU A 57 8.53 -1.77 0.92
C GLU A 57 7.33 -2.45 0.25
N PHE A 58 7.51 -3.64 -0.33
CA PHE A 58 6.42 -4.36 -1.00
C PHE A 58 5.72 -5.32 -0.03
N ALA A 59 4.38 -5.31 -0.04
CA ALA A 59 3.55 -6.24 0.70
C ALA A 59 2.31 -6.66 -0.10
N ILE A 60 1.70 -7.76 0.32
CA ILE A 60 0.44 -8.29 -0.24
C ILE A 60 -0.65 -8.12 0.83
N SER A 61 -1.85 -7.69 0.45
CA SER A 61 -2.95 -7.58 1.41
C SER A 61 -3.19 -8.91 2.15
N VAL A 62 -3.62 -8.84 3.41
CA VAL A 62 -3.59 -9.99 4.35
C VAL A 62 -4.30 -11.21 3.80
N PHE A 63 -5.50 -11.02 3.23
CA PHE A 63 -6.26 -12.12 2.63
C PHE A 63 -5.61 -12.65 1.35
N HIS A 64 -5.08 -11.76 0.50
CA HIS A 64 -4.46 -12.19 -0.75
C HIS A 64 -3.16 -12.96 -0.50
N ALA A 65 -2.39 -12.62 0.54
CA ALA A 65 -1.14 -13.30 0.86
C ALA A 65 -1.34 -14.83 0.97
N TYR A 66 -2.42 -15.30 1.58
CA TYR A 66 -2.74 -16.74 1.70
C TYR A 66 -3.02 -17.43 0.36
N GLY A 67 -3.37 -16.69 -0.69
CA GLY A 67 -3.51 -17.21 -2.05
C GLY A 67 -2.19 -17.38 -2.81
N HIS A 68 -1.08 -16.88 -2.26
CA HIS A 68 0.25 -17.02 -2.86
C HIS A 68 1.03 -18.22 -2.28
N GLN A 69 2.14 -18.56 -2.93
CA GLN A 69 3.07 -19.60 -2.47
C GLN A 69 3.59 -19.31 -1.05
N TRP A 70 3.94 -20.36 -0.30
CA TRP A 70 4.40 -20.25 1.08
C TRP A 70 5.51 -19.21 1.32
N PRO A 71 6.56 -19.07 0.48
CA PRO A 71 7.56 -18.03 0.67
C PRO A 71 6.97 -16.62 0.62
N CYS A 72 5.96 -16.38 -0.23
CA CYS A 72 5.30 -15.08 -0.32
C CYS A 72 4.52 -14.75 0.96
N GLN A 73 3.90 -15.75 1.58
CA GLN A 73 3.19 -15.60 2.87
C GLN A 73 4.11 -15.27 4.04
N VAL A 74 5.38 -15.64 3.96
CA VAL A 74 6.37 -15.29 4.98
C VAL A 74 6.98 -13.93 4.70
N ILE A 75 7.39 -13.70 3.45
CA ILE A 75 8.18 -12.54 3.05
C ILE A 75 7.31 -11.29 2.84
N TYR A 76 6.12 -11.40 2.26
CA TYR A 76 5.32 -10.23 1.85
C TYR A 76 4.08 -9.99 2.71
N HIS A 77 3.90 -10.76 3.78
CA HIS A 77 2.73 -10.60 4.64
C HIS A 77 2.88 -9.34 5.52
N PRO A 78 1.93 -8.39 5.50
CA PRO A 78 2.10 -7.06 6.10
C PRO A 78 2.26 -7.12 7.62
N ARG A 79 1.68 -8.13 8.29
CA ARG A 79 1.91 -8.35 9.73
C ARG A 79 3.33 -8.83 10.09
N LYS A 80 4.13 -9.22 9.09
CA LYS A 80 5.52 -9.67 9.25
C LYS A 80 6.52 -8.63 8.72
N ARG A 81 6.03 -7.50 8.20
CA ARG A 81 6.82 -6.41 7.64
C ARG A 81 6.63 -5.17 8.50
N GLU A 82 7.73 -4.50 8.81
CA GLU A 82 7.67 -3.22 9.49
C GLU A 82 7.11 -2.13 8.56
N GLY A 83 6.47 -1.11 9.15
CA GLY A 83 5.94 0.04 8.40
C GLY A 83 4.48 -0.07 7.94
N PHE A 84 3.89 -1.28 7.91
CA PHE A 84 2.46 -1.45 7.55
C PHE A 84 1.49 -1.40 8.74
N GLY A 85 1.99 -1.56 9.97
CA GLY A 85 1.15 -1.56 11.16
C GLY A 85 0.04 -2.62 11.10
N LEU A 86 -1.20 -2.20 11.37
CA LEU A 86 -2.39 -3.07 11.34
C LEU A 86 -3.18 -2.97 10.03
N LEU A 87 -2.60 -2.40 8.98
CA LEU A 87 -3.26 -2.31 7.66
C LEU A 87 -3.45 -3.71 7.07
N ASP A 88 -4.68 -4.00 6.63
CA ASP A 88 -5.03 -5.27 5.99
C ASP A 88 -4.87 -5.24 4.46
N GLY A 89 -4.65 -4.06 3.88
CA GLY A 89 -4.55 -3.84 2.44
C GLY A 89 -5.88 -3.95 1.67
N LYS A 90 -7.04 -3.78 2.35
CA LYS A 90 -8.39 -3.88 1.76
C LYS A 90 -9.12 -2.55 1.61
N GLY A 91 -8.40 -1.43 1.72
CA GLY A 91 -8.99 -0.09 1.71
C GLY A 91 -9.68 0.24 0.38
N CYS A 92 -8.99 -0.04 -0.74
CA CYS A 92 -9.50 0.25 -2.07
C CYS A 92 -10.78 -0.53 -2.39
N GLU A 93 -10.86 -1.80 -1.99
CA GLU A 93 -12.02 -2.66 -2.22
C GLU A 93 -13.20 -2.26 -1.35
N ARG A 94 -12.94 -1.83 -0.10
CA ARG A 94 -13.98 -1.30 0.79
C ARG A 94 -14.54 0.02 0.29
N LEU A 95 -13.67 0.91 -0.18
CA LEU A 95 -14.08 2.16 -0.82
C LEU A 95 -14.89 1.86 -2.08
N TRP A 96 -14.40 1.00 -2.96
CA TRP A 96 -15.10 0.59 -4.17
C TRP A 96 -16.47 -0.02 -3.86
N SER A 97 -16.57 -0.90 -2.86
CA SER A 97 -17.84 -1.48 -2.41
C SER A 97 -18.83 -0.40 -1.96
N SER A 98 -18.35 0.64 -1.29
CA SER A 98 -19.17 1.77 -0.82
C SER A 98 -19.62 2.68 -1.97
N LEU A 99 -18.77 2.83 -3.00
CA LEU A 99 -19.06 3.64 -4.19
C LEU A 99 -19.87 2.88 -5.25
N LYS A 100 -19.93 1.54 -5.17
CA LYS A 100 -20.61 0.68 -6.15
C LYS A 100 -22.04 1.14 -6.50
N PRO A 101 -22.90 1.60 -5.55
CA PRO A 101 -24.24 2.09 -5.87
C PRO A 101 -24.25 3.29 -6.83
N LEU A 102 -23.19 4.11 -6.84
CA LEU A 102 -23.08 5.29 -7.70
C LEU A 102 -22.80 4.95 -9.16
N ILE A 103 -22.32 3.73 -9.45
CA ILE A 103 -21.89 3.35 -10.80
C ILE A 103 -23.06 3.38 -11.80
N ALA A 104 -24.23 2.86 -11.42
CA ALA A 104 -25.37 2.79 -12.34
C ALA A 104 -25.94 4.18 -12.67
N PRO A 105 -26.21 5.08 -11.69
CA PRO A 105 -26.63 6.45 -11.99
C PRO A 105 -25.61 7.23 -12.83
N LEU A 106 -24.32 7.15 -12.49
CA LEU A 106 -23.27 7.90 -13.18
C LEU A 106 -23.00 7.42 -14.61
N ARG A 107 -23.44 6.21 -14.99
CA ARG A 107 -23.36 5.74 -16.38
C ARG A 107 -24.43 6.37 -17.29
N VAL A 108 -25.53 6.85 -16.71
CA VAL A 108 -26.67 7.42 -17.45
C VAL A 108 -26.65 8.96 -17.41
N SER A 109 -25.95 9.56 -16.43
CA SER A 109 -25.72 11.00 -16.36
C SER A 109 -24.73 11.48 -17.44
N GLY A 110 -25.21 11.62 -18.68
CA GLY A 110 -24.54 12.39 -19.73
C GLY A 110 -24.75 13.90 -19.55
N VAL A 111 -24.04 14.71 -20.35
CA VAL A 111 -24.03 16.19 -20.31
C VAL A 111 -25.43 16.84 -20.40
N HIS A 112 -26.48 16.10 -20.77
CA HIS A 112 -27.82 16.62 -21.03
C HIS A 112 -28.96 16.01 -20.20
N ASP A 113 -28.71 14.98 -19.38
CA ASP A 113 -29.76 14.31 -18.59
C ASP A 113 -29.57 14.57 -17.09
N HIS A 114 -30.30 15.56 -16.58
CA HIS A 114 -30.42 15.81 -15.15
C HIS A 114 -31.71 15.19 -14.60
N PRO A 115 -31.62 14.13 -13.80
CA PRO A 115 -32.51 13.94 -12.67
C PRO A 115 -31.65 13.94 -11.40
N LEU A 116 -31.48 15.13 -10.82
CA LEU A 116 -30.82 15.40 -9.53
C LEU A 116 -31.54 14.76 -8.32
N SER A 117 -32.57 13.94 -8.53
CA SER A 117 -33.40 13.37 -7.45
C SER A 117 -32.91 12.05 -6.87
N LEU A 118 -32.05 11.30 -7.56
CA LEU A 118 -31.63 9.95 -7.10
C LEU A 118 -30.44 9.94 -6.12
N PHE A 119 -29.75 11.07 -5.91
CA PHE A 119 -28.59 11.13 -5.02
C PHE A 119 -28.94 11.26 -3.54
N SER A 120 -30.16 11.73 -3.22
CA SER A 120 -30.62 11.98 -1.85
C SER A 120 -30.96 10.72 -1.06
N ASP A 121 -31.23 9.61 -1.75
CA ASP A 121 -31.74 8.36 -1.13
C ASP A 121 -30.65 7.32 -0.88
N LEU A 122 -29.38 7.62 -1.17
CA LEU A 122 -28.29 6.69 -0.92
C LEU A 122 -27.91 6.71 0.56
N PRO A 123 -27.96 5.57 1.26
CA PRO A 123 -27.54 5.49 2.65
C PRO A 123 -26.02 5.70 2.70
N PHE A 124 -25.57 6.90 3.01
CA PHE A 124 -24.22 7.11 3.49
C PHE A 124 -24.07 6.30 4.79
N PRO A 125 -23.08 5.39 4.90
CA PRO A 125 -22.83 4.75 6.19
C PRO A 125 -22.46 5.86 7.18
N PRO A 126 -23.01 5.85 8.40
CA PRO A 126 -22.63 6.82 9.42
C PRO A 126 -21.12 6.69 9.64
N VAL A 127 -20.40 7.81 9.57
CA VAL A 127 -19.05 7.90 10.11
C VAL A 127 -19.17 7.50 11.57
N SER A 128 -18.61 6.35 11.95
CA SER A 128 -18.57 5.97 13.36
C SER A 128 -17.73 7.02 14.06
N SER A 129 -18.39 7.96 14.75
CA SER A 129 -17.74 8.84 15.70
C SER A 129 -17.21 7.96 16.82
N THR A 130 -15.95 7.51 16.71
CA THR A 130 -15.23 7.07 17.88
C THR A 130 -15.24 8.24 18.86
N PRO A 131 -15.57 8.02 20.15
CA PRO A 131 -15.55 9.10 21.11
C PRO A 131 -14.12 9.62 21.20
N VAL A 132 -13.95 10.91 20.88
CA VAL A 132 -12.74 11.65 21.19
C VAL A 132 -12.62 11.64 22.71
N CYS A 133 -11.61 10.93 23.23
CA CYS A 133 -11.31 10.96 24.66
C CYS A 133 -11.12 12.42 25.10
N PRO A 134 -11.79 12.88 26.18
CA PRO A 134 -11.55 14.21 26.70
C PRO A 134 -10.10 14.33 27.14
N ARG A 135 -9.46 15.40 26.70
CA ARG A 135 -8.07 15.75 26.99
C ARG A 135 -7.94 16.01 28.49
N SER A 136 -7.53 15.00 29.26
CA SER A 136 -7.17 15.20 30.67
C SER A 136 -5.83 15.93 30.74
N SER A 137 -5.86 17.11 31.38
CA SER A 137 -4.70 17.92 31.67
C SER A 137 -3.94 17.36 32.87
N SER A 138 -3.25 16.23 32.72
CA SER A 138 -2.19 15.73 33.61
C SER A 138 -1.57 14.46 33.04
N PRO A 139 -0.23 14.34 32.87
CA PRO A 139 0.38 13.10 32.44
C PRO A 139 0.45 12.10 33.62
N PRO A 140 -0.01 10.85 33.48
CA PRO A 140 0.42 9.81 34.39
C PRO A 140 1.89 9.52 34.13
N SER A 141 2.69 9.64 35.18
CA SER A 141 4.08 9.17 35.24
C SER A 141 4.15 7.70 34.83
N GLY A 142 4.62 7.44 33.60
CA GLY A 142 4.81 6.07 33.10
C GLY A 142 4.71 5.88 31.58
N CYS A 143 4.14 6.82 30.82
CA CYS A 143 4.04 6.69 29.36
C CYS A 143 5.15 7.49 28.66
N GLN A 144 6.34 6.91 28.54
CA GLN A 144 7.30 7.40 27.55
C GLN A 144 6.89 6.88 26.17
N VAL A 145 6.18 7.71 25.39
CA VAL A 145 6.13 7.55 23.94
C VAL A 145 7.50 7.96 23.40
N ILE A 146 8.42 7.00 23.31
CA ILE A 146 9.72 7.22 22.68
C ILE A 146 9.53 7.10 21.17
N ASN A 147 8.99 8.15 20.54
CA ASN A 147 9.27 8.44 19.14
C ASN A 147 10.66 9.08 19.07
N ARG A 148 11.70 8.25 19.15
CA ARG A 148 13.03 8.60 18.68
C ARG A 148 13.52 7.46 17.81
N PHE A 149 13.38 7.64 16.50
CA PHE A 149 14.22 6.93 15.54
C PHE A 149 15.67 7.27 15.86
N ARG A 150 16.37 6.35 16.51
CA ARG A 150 17.82 6.35 16.60
C ARG A 150 18.30 5.37 15.54
N PRO A 151 19.06 5.79 14.52
CA PRO A 151 19.70 4.83 13.63
C PRO A 151 20.72 4.02 14.45
N LEU A 152 20.52 2.70 14.55
CA LEU A 152 21.58 1.80 14.97
C LEU A 152 22.59 1.71 13.82
N ALA A 153 23.85 2.04 14.12
CA ALA A 153 24.95 1.82 13.20
C ALA A 153 25.06 0.33 12.85
N PRO A 154 25.38 -0.03 11.60
CA PRO A 154 25.64 -1.43 11.25
C PRO A 154 26.93 -1.90 11.94
N THR A 155 26.83 -2.99 12.69
CA THR A 155 27.99 -3.74 13.20
C THR A 155 28.77 -4.36 12.04
N PRO A 156 30.12 -4.38 12.08
CA PRO A 156 30.92 -5.06 11.08
C PRO A 156 30.86 -6.57 11.35
N MET A 157 30.27 -7.33 10.44
CA MET A 157 30.59 -8.75 10.32
C MET A 157 31.57 -8.90 9.16
N GLU A 158 32.71 -9.46 9.52
CA GLU A 158 33.93 -9.55 8.75
C GLU A 158 33.80 -10.31 7.43
N ALA A 159 34.72 -9.94 6.56
CA ALA A 159 35.11 -10.64 5.37
C ALA A 159 35.52 -12.08 5.64
N LEU A 160 34.99 -13.01 4.83
CA LEU A 160 35.70 -14.21 4.43
C LEU A 160 35.48 -14.40 2.92
N SER A 161 36.59 -14.27 2.17
CA SER A 161 36.95 -14.96 0.91
C SER A 161 35.81 -15.61 0.12
N GLY A 162 35.52 -15.26 -1.13
CA GLY A 162 36.47 -15.31 -2.23
C GLY A 162 36.63 -16.76 -2.73
N THR A 163 35.80 -17.18 -3.69
CA THR A 163 36.17 -17.99 -4.87
C THR A 163 34.99 -18.05 -5.84
N GLN A 164 35.30 -17.82 -7.11
CA GLN A 164 34.50 -18.21 -8.27
C GLN A 164 34.24 -19.73 -8.22
N GLU A 165 33.06 -20.17 -8.67
CA GLU A 165 32.96 -21.24 -9.67
C GLU A 165 31.55 -21.35 -10.23
N SER A 166 31.50 -21.83 -11.47
CA SER A 166 30.36 -21.86 -12.38
C SER A 166 29.50 -23.10 -12.18
N CYS A 167 28.17 -22.95 -12.24
CA CYS A 167 27.23 -23.80 -12.97
C CYS A 167 25.84 -23.16 -12.97
#